data_AF-A0A2V0NB11-F1
#
_entry.id   AF-A0A2V0NB11-F1
#
_cell.length_a   1.000
_cell.length_b   1.000
_cell.length_c   1.000
_cell.angle_alpha   90.00
_cell.angle_beta   90.00
_cell.angle_gamma   90.00
#
_symmetry.space_group_name_H-M   'P 1'
#
loop_
_entity.id
_entity.type
_entity.pdbx_description
1 polymer ?
#
loop_
_entity_poly.entity_id
_entity_poly.type
_entity_poly.pdbx_seq_one_letter_code
_entity_poly.pdbx_strand_id
1 'polypeptide(L)'
;MIFDSDCGGEFINHEVAGWLQARDIEQTRSRPYQKNDQAHVESKNNHVVRKHAFYWRYDTGEELQLLNRLWELVSLRLNFFTPTKEAIGHTMTADGRRERVYDKPATPWQRLQASGIIDAQQISNITARVEGINPADLTRQINTIQMRLLDMAKAKTEALAAARHIDLQALQPSINRLAKAK
;
A
#
# COMPACT_ATOMS: atom_id res chain seq x y z
N MET A 1 -6.79 15.91 -14.44
CA MET A 1 -6.29 14.79 -13.59
C MET A 1 -7.01 13.53 -14.06
N ILE A 2 -6.35 12.37 -14.08
CA ILE A 2 -6.94 11.13 -14.62
C ILE A 2 -7.02 10.09 -13.50
N PHE A 3 -8.14 9.37 -13.43
CA PHE A 3 -8.38 8.24 -12.55
C PHE A 3 -8.53 6.96 -13.38
N ASP A 4 -7.49 6.13 -13.37
CA ASP A 4 -7.45 4.84 -14.06
C ASP A 4 -7.88 3.70 -13.11
N SER A 5 -9.00 3.05 -13.39
CA SER A 5 -9.47 1.87 -12.63
C SER A 5 -9.47 0.59 -13.46
N ASP A 6 -9.71 -0.55 -12.81
CA ASP A 6 -10.12 -1.74 -13.53
C ASP A 6 -11.63 -1.70 -13.85
N CYS A 7 -12.16 -2.81 -14.37
CA CYS A 7 -13.57 -2.94 -14.71
C CYS A 7 -14.46 -3.35 -13.52
N GLY A 8 -13.99 -3.18 -12.27
CA GLY A 8 -14.75 -3.49 -11.06
C GLY A 8 -16.00 -2.62 -10.92
N GLY A 9 -17.12 -3.23 -10.51
CA GLY A 9 -18.39 -2.51 -10.29
C GLY A 9 -18.31 -1.49 -9.14
N GLU A 10 -17.35 -1.67 -8.23
CA GLU A 10 -17.02 -0.73 -7.16
C GLU A 10 -16.46 0.60 -7.66
N PHE A 11 -15.88 0.64 -8.87
CA PHE A 11 -15.34 1.86 -9.50
C PHE A 11 -16.23 2.35 -10.64
N ILE A 12 -16.94 1.44 -11.30
CA ILE A 12 -17.89 1.74 -12.38
C ILE A 12 -19.30 1.80 -11.80
N ASN A 13 -19.60 2.90 -11.10
CA ASN A 13 -20.95 3.21 -10.61
C ASN A 13 -21.23 4.72 -10.66
N HIS A 14 -22.51 5.07 -10.51
CA HIS A 14 -22.99 6.44 -10.62
C HIS A 14 -22.43 7.38 -9.53
N GLU A 15 -22.19 6.87 -8.32
CA GLU A 15 -21.69 7.67 -7.21
C GLU A 15 -20.24 8.11 -7.45
N VAL A 16 -19.38 7.16 -7.82
CA VAL A 16 -17.97 7.43 -8.14
C VAL A 16 -17.86 8.33 -9.37
N ALA A 17 -18.62 8.04 -10.44
CA ALA A 17 -18.62 8.86 -11.64
C ALA A 17 -19.04 10.31 -11.34
N GLY A 18 -20.11 10.51 -10.56
CA GLY A 18 -20.56 11.84 -10.16
C GLY A 18 -19.52 12.59 -9.31
N TRP A 19 -18.86 11.88 -8.39
CA TRP A 19 -17.82 12.45 -7.54
C TRP A 19 -16.58 12.91 -8.33
N LEU A 20 -16.17 12.14 -9.34
CA LEU A 20 -15.05 12.44 -10.24
C LEU A 20 -15.39 13.61 -11.17
N GLN A 21 -16.58 13.60 -11.78
CA GLN A 21 -17.04 14.68 -12.67
C GLN A 21 -17.15 16.01 -11.93
N ALA A 22 -17.66 16.01 -10.69
CA ALA A 22 -17.72 17.22 -9.86
C ALA A 22 -16.35 17.83 -9.55
N ARG A 23 -15.25 17.10 -9.80
CA ARG A 23 -13.86 17.52 -9.58
C ARG A 23 -13.05 17.69 -10.86
N ASP A 24 -13.70 17.58 -12.02
CA ASP A 24 -13.03 17.61 -13.33
C ASP A 24 -11.89 16.57 -13.43
N ILE A 25 -12.17 15.37 -12.90
CA ILE A 25 -11.27 14.22 -12.98
C ILE A 25 -11.80 13.28 -14.07
N GLU A 26 -10.98 13.04 -15.09
CA GLU A 26 -11.29 12.12 -16.17
C GLU A 26 -11.21 10.67 -15.66
N GLN A 27 -12.24 9.87 -15.95
CA GLN A 27 -12.28 8.46 -15.60
C GLN A 27 -11.90 7.58 -16.80
N THR A 28 -10.87 6.77 -16.64
CA THR A 28 -10.39 5.80 -17.63
C THR A 28 -10.42 4.39 -17.01
N ARG A 29 -10.50 3.36 -17.86
CA ARG A 29 -10.54 1.96 -17.43
C ARG A 29 -9.57 1.09 -18.21
N SER A 30 -9.01 0.08 -17.55
CA SER A 30 -8.19 -0.93 -18.21
C SER A 30 -8.99 -1.82 -19.17
N ARG A 31 -8.28 -2.54 -20.05
CA ARG A 31 -8.93 -3.46 -20.98
C ARG A 31 -9.50 -4.67 -20.21
N PRO A 32 -10.71 -5.15 -20.59
CA PRO A 32 -11.25 -6.37 -20.01
C PRO A 32 -10.26 -7.54 -20.11
N TYR A 33 -10.09 -8.26 -19.00
CA TYR A 33 -9.24 -9.46 -18.88
C TYR A 33 -7.73 -9.24 -19.05
N GLN A 34 -7.24 -8.00 -19.05
CA GLN A 34 -5.83 -7.69 -19.24
C GLN A 34 -5.10 -7.40 -17.91
N LYS A 35 -4.65 -8.46 -17.21
CA LYS A 35 -4.00 -8.36 -15.89
C LYS A 35 -2.74 -7.48 -15.86
N ASN A 36 -2.05 -7.36 -17.00
CA ASN A 36 -0.81 -6.58 -17.09
C ASN A 36 -1.06 -5.06 -17.05
N ASP A 37 -2.27 -4.60 -17.38
CA ASP A 37 -2.59 -3.17 -17.41
C ASP A 37 -2.59 -2.55 -16.00
N GLN A 38 -2.79 -3.38 -14.97
CA GLN A 38 -2.85 -2.96 -13.55
C GLN A 38 -1.73 -3.58 -12.69
N ALA A 39 -0.67 -4.10 -13.32
CA ALA A 39 0.39 -4.84 -12.61
C ALA A 39 1.08 -4.02 -11.51
N HIS A 40 1.22 -2.70 -11.72
CA HIS A 40 1.81 -1.80 -10.71
C HIS A 40 0.89 -1.59 -9.50
N VAL A 41 -0.41 -1.43 -9.74
CA VAL A 41 -1.42 -1.30 -8.69
C VAL A 41 -1.54 -2.59 -7.90
N GLU A 42 -1.61 -3.74 -8.57
CA GLU A 42 -1.63 -5.06 -7.93
C GLU A 42 -0.37 -5.35 -7.12
N SER A 43 0.79 -4.95 -7.63
CA SER A 43 2.03 -5.02 -6.86
C SER A 43 1.94 -4.19 -5.59
N LYS A 44 1.43 -2.95 -5.66
CA LYS A 44 1.21 -2.05 -4.50
C LYS A 44 0.21 -2.62 -3.50
N ASN A 45 -0.89 -3.16 -4.00
CA ASN A 45 -1.90 -3.82 -3.17
C ASN A 45 -1.29 -4.99 -2.40
N ASN A 46 -0.46 -5.80 -3.04
CA ASN A 46 0.25 -6.89 -2.37
C ASN A 46 1.29 -6.39 -1.36
N HIS A 47 2.16 -5.45 -1.73
CA HIS A 47 3.29 -5.08 -0.87
C HIS A 47 2.96 -4.07 0.23
N VAL A 48 1.92 -3.25 0.06
CA VAL A 48 1.44 -2.30 1.07
C VAL A 48 0.15 -2.79 1.70
N VAL A 49 -0.93 -2.87 0.92
CA VAL A 49 -2.28 -2.98 1.49
C VAL A 49 -2.43 -4.31 2.23
N ARG A 50 -2.22 -5.42 1.54
CA ARG A 50 -2.35 -6.77 2.11
C ARG A 50 -1.29 -7.07 3.17
N LYS A 51 -0.12 -6.42 3.08
CA LYS A 51 0.94 -6.52 4.10
C LYS A 51 0.54 -5.85 5.42
N HIS A 52 -0.29 -4.82 5.37
CA HIS A 52 -0.65 -4.00 6.53
C HIS A 52 -2.07 -4.20 7.05
N ALA A 53 -3.06 -4.28 6.18
CA ALA A 53 -4.46 -4.50 6.52
C ALA A 53 -4.90 -5.97 6.42
N PHE A 54 -4.02 -6.88 6.01
CA PHE A 54 -4.32 -8.31 5.87
C PHE A 54 -5.49 -8.58 4.90
N TYR A 55 -6.09 -9.78 5.00
CA TYR A 55 -7.28 -10.18 4.25
C TYR A 55 -8.47 -10.40 5.20
N TRP A 56 -8.69 -9.45 6.11
CA TRP A 56 -9.84 -9.47 7.00
C TRP A 56 -11.01 -8.70 6.39
N ARG A 57 -12.23 -9.12 6.74
CA ARG A 57 -13.44 -8.36 6.40
C ARG A 57 -13.56 -7.16 7.33
N TYR A 58 -13.64 -5.97 6.77
CA TYR A 58 -13.91 -4.75 7.52
C TYR A 58 -15.24 -4.17 7.07
N ASP A 59 -16.20 -4.07 7.99
CA ASP A 59 -17.58 -3.65 7.70
C ASP A 59 -18.20 -2.81 8.82
N THR A 60 -17.39 -2.32 9.77
CA THR A 60 -17.83 -1.38 10.81
C THR A 60 -17.16 -0.02 10.69
N GLY A 61 -17.82 1.03 11.20
CA GLY A 61 -17.26 2.38 11.21
C GLY A 61 -15.99 2.52 12.06
N GLU A 62 -15.89 1.75 13.15
CA GLU A 62 -14.69 1.74 14.01
C GLU A 62 -13.49 1.13 13.28
N GLU A 63 -13.69 0.06 12.52
CA GLU A 63 -12.64 -0.54 11.68
C GLU A 63 -12.15 0.44 10.61
N LEU A 64 -13.08 1.17 9.98
CA LEU A 64 -12.73 2.22 9.01
C LEU A 64 -11.86 3.32 9.64
N GLN A 65 -12.21 3.78 10.84
CA GLN A 65 -11.42 4.78 11.56
C GLN A 65 -10.01 4.28 11.88
N LEU A 66 -9.88 3.02 12.31
CA LEU A 66 -8.58 2.39 12.56
C LEU A 66 -7.76 2.24 11.28
N LEU A 67 -8.39 1.84 10.17
CA LEU A 67 -7.73 1.76 8.86
C LEU A 67 -7.21 3.13 8.40
N ASN A 68 -8.01 4.18 8.53
CA ASN A 68 -7.58 5.53 8.16
C ASN A 68 -6.34 5.96 8.96
N ARG A 69 -6.32 5.71 10.26
CA ARG A 69 -5.15 5.98 11.10
C ARG A 69 -3.94 5.10 10.74
N LEU A 70 -4.17 3.83 10.39
CA LEU A 70 -3.12 2.93 9.93
C LEU A 70 -2.44 3.47 8.67
N TRP A 71 -3.23 3.97 7.70
CA TRP A 71 -2.70 4.40 6.41
C TRP A 71 -1.81 5.64 6.51
N GLU A 72 -2.14 6.59 7.39
CA GLU A 72 -1.28 7.75 7.66
C GLU A 72 0.11 7.30 8.15
N LEU A 73 0.15 6.38 9.11
CA LEU A 73 1.40 5.85 9.68
C LEU A 73 2.18 5.01 8.67
N VAL A 74 1.50 4.15 7.92
CA VAL A 74 2.13 3.30 6.90
C VAL A 74 2.70 4.15 5.76
N SER A 75 1.96 5.17 5.30
CA SER A 75 2.41 6.12 4.27
C SER A 75 3.67 6.84 4.73
N LEU A 76 3.68 7.36 5.95
CA LEU A 76 4.83 8.01 6.54
C LEU A 76 6.05 7.08 6.58
N ARG A 77 5.87 5.84 7.06
CA ARG A 77 6.97 4.86 7.13
C ARG A 77 7.56 4.55 5.75
N LEU A 78 6.70 4.32 4.76
CA LEU A 78 7.13 3.91 3.42
C LEU A 78 7.80 5.05 2.66
N ASN A 79 7.31 6.28 2.81
CA ASN A 79 7.84 7.43 2.06
C ASN A 79 9.12 7.99 2.66
N PHE A 80 9.27 7.99 3.98
CA PHE A 80 10.37 8.68 4.66
C PHE A 80 11.42 7.75 5.27
N PHE A 81 11.04 6.53 5.65
CA PHE A 81 11.91 5.67 6.48
C PHE A 81 12.20 4.30 5.87
N THR A 82 11.63 3.98 4.70
CA THR A 82 11.84 2.68 4.04
C THR A 82 12.60 2.87 2.73
N PRO A 83 13.89 2.49 2.67
CA PRO A 83 14.65 2.54 1.43
C PRO A 83 14.09 1.57 0.40
N THR A 84 13.98 2.02 -0.85
CA THR A 84 13.61 1.19 -1.99
C THR A 84 14.75 1.16 -3.01
N LYS A 85 14.83 0.07 -3.77
CA LYS A 85 15.72 -0.07 -4.92
C LYS A 85 14.92 0.06 -6.21
N GLU A 86 15.50 0.72 -7.18
CA GLU A 86 14.97 0.87 -8.53
C GLU A 86 15.86 0.14 -9.52
N ALA A 87 15.26 -0.52 -10.51
CA ALA A 87 16.01 -1.17 -11.56
C ALA A 87 16.48 -0.11 -12.57
N ILE A 88 17.79 0.13 -12.62
CA ILE A 88 18.41 1.16 -13.46
C ILE A 88 18.95 0.61 -14.78
N GLY A 89 18.92 -0.71 -14.96
CA GLY A 89 19.39 -1.33 -16.17
C GLY A 89 19.36 -2.84 -16.11
N HIS A 90 19.97 -3.44 -17.11
CA HIS A 90 20.07 -4.88 -17.22
C HIS A 90 21.44 -5.31 -17.73
N THR A 91 21.92 -6.42 -17.19
CA THR A 91 23.13 -7.11 -17.64
C THR A 91 22.75 -8.48 -18.22
N MET A 92 23.69 -9.14 -18.90
CA MET A 92 23.56 -10.53 -19.31
C MET A 92 24.58 -11.37 -18.56
N THR A 93 24.15 -12.54 -18.07
CA THR A 93 25.06 -13.54 -17.55
C THR A 93 25.81 -14.22 -18.69
N ALA A 94 26.88 -14.96 -18.37
CA ALA A 94 27.63 -15.74 -19.35
C ALA A 94 26.74 -16.74 -20.13
N ASP A 95 25.68 -17.25 -19.49
CA ASP A 95 24.69 -18.15 -20.09
C ASP A 95 23.57 -17.43 -20.86
N GLY A 96 23.70 -16.11 -21.08
CA GLY A 96 22.74 -15.30 -21.83
C GLY A 96 21.46 -14.91 -21.08
N ARG A 97 21.37 -15.12 -19.76
CA ARG A 97 20.20 -14.72 -18.97
C ARG A 97 20.26 -13.24 -18.61
N ARG A 98 19.13 -12.54 -18.75
CA ARG A 98 19.02 -11.12 -18.40
C ARG A 98 18.89 -10.94 -16.89
N GLU A 99 19.81 -10.21 -16.29
CA GLU A 99 19.77 -9.82 -14.88
C GLU A 99 19.43 -8.33 -14.74
N ARG A 100 18.79 -7.96 -13.63
CA ARG A 100 18.47 -6.55 -13.31
C ARG A 100 19.60 -5.95 -12.51
N VAL A 101 20.06 -4.77 -12.91
CA VAL A 101 20.97 -3.94 -12.12
C VAL A 101 20.14 -2.94 -11.34
N TYR A 102 20.39 -2.88 -10.04
CA TYR A 102 19.69 -1.98 -9.12
C TYR A 102 20.61 -0.87 -8.65
N ASP A 103 20.01 0.26 -8.31
CA ASP A 103 20.70 1.37 -7.68
C ASP A 103 20.99 1.13 -6.19
N LYS A 104 21.61 2.14 -5.57
CA LYS A 104 21.76 2.19 -4.12
C LYS A 104 20.38 2.45 -3.48
N PRO A 105 20.05 1.73 -2.39
CA PRO A 105 18.80 1.98 -1.67
C PRO A 105 18.66 3.43 -1.25
N ALA A 106 17.51 4.03 -1.56
CA ALA A 106 17.14 5.37 -1.15
C ALA A 106 15.64 5.41 -0.86
N THR A 107 15.21 6.20 0.13
CA THR A 107 13.79 6.39 0.42
C THR A 107 13.12 7.21 -0.68
N PRO A 108 11.80 7.07 -0.89
CA PRO A 108 11.06 7.93 -1.81
C PRO A 108 11.29 9.42 -1.55
N TRP A 109 11.39 9.83 -0.28
CA TRP A 109 11.74 11.18 0.10
C TRP A 109 13.12 11.62 -0.41
N GLN A 110 14.16 10.80 -0.20
CA GLN A 110 15.51 11.09 -0.71
C GLN A 110 15.54 11.20 -2.24
N ARG A 111 14.77 10.36 -2.94
CA ARG A 111 14.63 10.43 -4.40
C ARG A 111 13.94 11.73 -4.85
N LEU A 112 12.89 12.13 -4.15
CA LEU A 112 12.19 13.39 -4.44
C LEU A 112 13.10 14.60 -4.24
N GLN A 113 13.90 14.62 -3.16
CA GLN A 113 14.92 15.66 -2.96
C GLN A 113 15.95 15.70 -4.09
N ALA A 114 16.40 14.53 -4.57
CA ALA A 114 17.36 14.43 -5.66
C ALA A 114 16.77 14.75 -7.06
N SER A 115 15.44 14.76 -7.21
CA SER A 115 14.78 14.96 -8.50
C SER A 115 14.87 16.40 -9.03
N GLY A 116 15.10 17.38 -8.15
CA GLY A 116 15.06 18.81 -8.50
C GLY A 116 13.68 19.37 -8.83
N ILE A 117 12.60 18.58 -8.64
CA ILE A 117 11.22 19.00 -8.93
C ILE A 117 10.68 19.95 -7.85
N ILE A 118 11.13 19.78 -6.60
CA ILE A 118 10.68 20.57 -5.45
C ILE A 118 11.71 21.64 -5.06
N ASP A 119 11.22 22.79 -4.61
CA ASP A 119 12.07 23.91 -4.20
C ASP A 119 12.59 23.74 -2.75
N ALA A 120 13.54 24.60 -2.37
CA ALA A 120 14.15 24.56 -1.04
C ALA A 120 13.16 24.80 0.11
N GLN A 121 12.10 25.59 -0.12
CA GLN A 121 11.09 25.86 0.89
C GLN A 121 10.20 24.63 1.11
N GLN A 122 9.79 23.95 0.04
CA GLN A 122 9.07 22.69 0.10
C GLN A 122 9.89 21.61 0.81
N ILE A 123 11.20 21.54 0.52
CA ILE A 123 12.11 20.63 1.22
C ILE A 123 12.13 20.91 2.72
N SER A 124 12.31 22.18 3.11
CA SER A 124 12.33 22.59 4.51
C SER A 124 11.02 22.24 5.23
N ASN A 125 9.87 22.59 4.62
CA ASN A 125 8.55 22.34 5.20
C ASN A 125 8.29 20.84 5.44
N ILE A 126 8.63 20.00 4.47
CA ILE A 126 8.44 18.54 4.59
C ILE A 126 9.43 17.95 5.59
N THR A 127 10.67 18.42 5.61
CA THR A 127 11.69 17.96 6.57
C THR A 127 11.27 18.27 8.01
N ALA A 128 10.79 19.49 8.27
CA ALA A 128 10.27 19.88 9.59
C ALA A 128 9.07 19.02 10.01
N ARG A 129 8.21 18.61 9.06
CA ARG A 129 7.05 17.74 9.36
C ARG A 129 7.46 16.34 9.83
N VAL A 130 8.62 15.84 9.40
CA VAL A 130 9.09 14.49 9.75
C VAL A 130 10.19 14.49 10.80
N GLU A 131 10.65 15.67 11.21
CA GLU A 131 11.60 15.85 12.30
C GLU A 131 11.03 15.33 13.62
N GLY A 132 11.87 14.66 14.42
CA GLY A 132 11.48 14.09 15.70
C GLY A 132 10.65 12.80 15.62
N ILE A 133 10.27 12.34 14.41
CA ILE A 133 9.56 11.07 14.27
C ILE A 133 10.51 9.91 14.51
N ASN A 134 10.21 9.11 15.53
CA ASN A 134 10.95 7.89 15.83
C ASN A 134 10.40 6.69 15.01
N PRO A 135 11.18 6.10 14.08
CA PRO A 135 10.72 4.98 13.27
C PRO A 135 10.32 3.73 14.08
N ALA A 136 10.93 3.53 15.24
CA ALA A 136 10.58 2.43 16.14
C ALA A 136 9.20 2.67 16.76
N ASP A 137 8.89 3.91 17.16
CA ASP A 137 7.59 4.25 17.70
C ASP A 137 6.48 4.16 16.64
N LEU A 138 6.78 4.63 15.42
CA LEU A 138 5.91 4.46 14.27
C LEU A 138 5.56 2.98 14.03
N THR A 139 6.56 2.10 14.15
CA THR A 139 6.35 0.64 14.02
C THR A 139 5.46 0.10 15.13
N ARG A 140 5.65 0.53 16.39
CA ARG A 140 4.80 0.13 17.52
C ARG A 140 3.35 0.56 17.30
N GLN A 141 3.11 1.81 16.92
CA GLN A 141 1.76 2.33 16.67
C GLN A 141 1.06 1.56 15.54
N ILE A 142 1.77 1.27 14.44
CA ILE A 142 1.26 0.42 13.36
C ILE A 142 0.86 -0.95 13.90
N ASN A 143 1.74 -1.62 14.64
CA ASN A 143 1.46 -2.94 15.19
C ASN A 143 0.27 -2.91 16.16
N THR A 144 0.13 -1.89 16.99
CA THR A 144 -1.02 -1.72 17.89
C THR A 144 -2.33 -1.65 17.13
N ILE A 145 -2.40 -0.84 16.07
CA ILE A 145 -3.62 -0.74 15.24
C ILE A 145 -3.90 -2.07 14.54
N GLN A 146 -2.86 -2.71 13.99
CA GLN A 146 -2.99 -4.01 13.32
C GLN A 146 -3.52 -5.11 14.26
N MET A 147 -3.08 -5.14 15.51
CA MET A 147 -3.61 -6.08 16.51
C MET A 147 -5.08 -5.82 16.81
N ARG A 148 -5.47 -4.55 17.03
CA ARG A 148 -6.90 -4.20 17.24
C ARG A 148 -7.78 -4.60 16.06
N LEU A 149 -7.34 -4.28 14.84
CA LEU A 149 -8.05 -4.68 13.62
C LEU A 149 -8.17 -6.20 13.50
N LEU A 150 -7.13 -6.95 13.89
CA LEU A 150 -7.16 -8.41 13.90
C LEU A 150 -8.16 -8.93 14.93
N ASP A 151 -8.16 -8.41 16.15
CA ASP A 151 -9.08 -8.83 17.22
C ASP A 151 -10.54 -8.60 16.83
N MET A 152 -10.85 -7.48 16.17
CA MET A 152 -12.21 -7.14 15.73
C MET A 152 -12.67 -7.99 14.53
N ALA A 153 -11.78 -8.26 13.57
CA ALA A 153 -12.17 -8.78 12.27
C ALA A 153 -11.90 -10.27 12.05
N LYS A 154 -11.07 -10.91 12.87
CA LYS A 154 -10.68 -12.31 12.70
C LYS A 154 -11.87 -13.27 12.76
N ALA A 155 -12.61 -13.26 13.87
CA ALA A 155 -13.68 -14.24 14.11
C ALA A 155 -14.76 -14.19 13.02
N LYS A 156 -15.19 -12.98 12.63
CA LYS A 156 -16.20 -12.81 11.58
C LYS A 156 -15.70 -13.23 10.19
N THR A 157 -14.42 -13.02 9.90
CA THR A 157 -13.83 -13.43 8.62
C THR A 157 -13.68 -14.95 8.55
N GLU A 158 -13.23 -15.59 9.64
CA GLU A 158 -13.14 -17.04 9.76
C GLU A 158 -14.52 -17.70 9.62
N ALA A 159 -15.55 -17.15 10.28
CA ALA A 159 -16.92 -17.61 10.13
C ALA A 159 -17.44 -17.50 8.68
N LEU A 160 -17.15 -16.38 8.01
CA LEU A 160 -17.53 -16.18 6.61
C LEU A 160 -16.79 -17.14 5.67
N ALA A 161 -15.50 -17.37 5.91
CA ALA A 161 -14.69 -18.28 5.11
C ALA A 161 -15.15 -19.74 5.27
N ALA A 162 -15.46 -20.16 6.49
CA ALA A 162 -16.04 -21.48 6.77
C ALA A 162 -17.39 -21.66 6.04
N ALA A 163 -18.26 -20.64 6.09
CA ALA A 163 -19.55 -20.67 5.41
C ALA A 163 -19.45 -20.69 3.88
N ARG A 164 -18.35 -20.20 3.31
CA ARG A 164 -18.12 -20.10 1.85
C ARG A 164 -17.08 -21.09 1.32
N HIS A 165 -16.57 -21.99 2.16
CA HIS A 165 -15.45 -22.89 1.83
C HIS A 165 -14.22 -22.19 1.23
N ILE A 166 -13.91 -20.98 1.71
CA ILE A 166 -12.77 -20.18 1.24
C ILE A 166 -11.52 -20.56 2.03
N ASP A 167 -10.43 -20.91 1.33
CA ASP A 167 -9.14 -21.18 1.95
C ASP A 167 -8.46 -19.88 2.41
N LEU A 168 -8.19 -19.80 3.71
CA LEU A 168 -7.54 -18.67 4.37
C LEU A 168 -6.03 -18.88 4.58
N GLN A 169 -5.39 -19.93 4.05
CA GLN A 169 -3.96 -20.21 4.23
C GLN A 169 -3.04 -19.03 3.92
N ALA A 170 -3.43 -18.17 2.97
CA ALA A 170 -2.69 -16.95 2.62
C ALA A 170 -2.52 -15.95 3.79
N LEU A 171 -3.33 -16.05 4.85
CA LEU A 171 -3.27 -15.19 6.04
C LEU A 171 -2.23 -15.60 7.07
N GLN A 172 -1.88 -16.90 7.13
CA GLN A 172 -1.05 -17.45 8.20
C GLN A 172 0.32 -16.77 8.35
N PRO A 173 1.06 -16.46 7.27
CA PRO A 173 2.36 -15.77 7.38
C PRO A 173 2.24 -14.38 8.02
N SER A 174 1.14 -13.68 7.74
CA SER A 174 0.89 -12.34 8.25
C SER A 174 0.48 -12.34 9.73
N ILE A 175 -0.37 -13.30 10.13
CA ILE A 175 -0.75 -13.53 11.54
C ILE A 175 0.49 -13.91 12.36
N ASN A 176 1.32 -14.83 11.86
CA ASN A 176 2.55 -15.27 12.54
C ASN A 176 3.55 -14.12 12.75
N ARG A 177 3.58 -13.13 11.84
CA ARG A 177 4.43 -11.95 11.98
C ARG A 177 4.00 -11.07 13.15
N LEU A 178 2.70 -10.87 13.33
CA LEU A 178 2.16 -10.09 14.44
C LEU A 178 2.39 -10.79 15.79
N ALA A 179 2.23 -12.10 15.84
CA ALA A 179 2.44 -12.88 17.06
C ALA A 179 3.89 -12.86 17.56
N LYS A 180 4.88 -12.69 16.67
CA LYS A 180 6.31 -12.61 17.01
C LYS A 180 6.78 -11.23 17.47
N ALA A 181 5.94 -10.20 17.36
CA ALA A 181 6.29 -8.83 17.74
C ALA A 181 5.96 -8.50 19.22
N LYS A 182 5.64 -9.52 20.02
CA LYS A 182 5.28 -9.43 21.44
C LYS A 182 6.47 -9.72 22.34
#